data_AF-W9CKM0-F1
#
_entry.id   AF-W9CKM0-F1
#
_cell.length_a   1.000
_cell.length_b   1.000
_cell.length_c   1.000
_cell.angle_alpha   90.00
_cell.angle_beta   90.00
_cell.angle_gamma   90.00
#
_symmetry.space_group_name_H-M   'P 1'
#
loop_
_entity.id
_entity.type
_entity.pdbx_description
1 polymer ?
#
loop_
_entity_poly.entity_id
_entity_poly.type
_entity_poly.pdbx_seq_one_letter_code
_entity_poly.pdbx_strand_id
1 'polypeptide(L)'
;MATKELGDLVKGAKEGLRWLAWDFYDVLSLGAIYHYGIGTSISLVSLWSNKRNFWIAKAFPLQRTVTFEENAQKVGLDVNEVEPEVVAHTVASKMLAEDQSMMDWVGVCVEEVWPGAERTIEALTQYPSASELTQTGFCLANGTTNSGKGYEVSHLIDNYDWASFNSHSGTIVDLGGSHGFVCIELARRFSNLKLIVQDLSITIATAPALDASLSTRIMNKCAANMPCQHKPASKKGARVLIDDYCLPEAGKYYTAVEVKAMRTMDLNMLSTLNAQERGESDWDELFGGVKGFRFLGVKRPVGCRMSLIEAVWEGEESDE
;
A
#
# COMPACT_ATOMS: atom_id res chain seq x y z
N MET A 1 7.11 16.43 17.10
CA MET A 1 7.53 15.11 17.63
C MET A 1 7.54 15.14 19.14
N ALA A 2 8.38 15.99 19.76
CA ALA A 2 8.45 16.16 21.22
C ALA A 2 7.07 16.33 21.90
N THR A 3 6.15 17.09 21.33
CA THR A 3 4.83 17.32 21.92
C THR A 3 3.92 16.08 21.95
N LYS A 4 3.98 15.22 20.91
CA LYS A 4 3.17 14.00 20.86
C LYS A 4 3.73 12.94 21.81
N GLU A 5 5.03 12.72 21.77
CA GLU A 5 5.72 11.77 22.65
C GLU A 5 5.58 12.18 24.12
N LEU A 6 5.63 13.48 24.41
CA LEU A 6 5.35 14.00 25.74
C LEU A 6 3.90 13.73 26.15
N GLY A 7 2.94 13.94 25.23
CA GLY A 7 1.53 13.60 25.48
C GLY A 7 1.31 12.13 25.79
N ASP A 8 1.93 11.24 24.99
CA ASP A 8 1.86 9.78 25.17
C ASP A 8 2.53 9.37 26.50
N LEU A 9 3.65 9.99 26.87
CA LEU A 9 4.33 9.77 28.14
C LEU A 9 3.50 10.20 29.34
N VAL A 10 2.82 11.35 29.26
CA VAL A 10 1.95 11.88 30.32
C VAL A 10 0.71 11.00 30.53
N LYS A 11 0.12 10.45 29.45
CA LYS A 11 -1.02 9.51 29.56
C LYS A 11 -0.63 8.21 30.27
N GLY A 12 0.62 7.76 30.09
CA GLY A 12 1.13 6.51 30.62
C GLY A 12 0.68 5.28 29.82
N ALA A 13 1.47 4.21 29.89
CA ALA A 13 1.36 3.06 28.99
C ALA A 13 -0.02 2.37 29.00
N LYS A 14 -0.62 2.18 30.18
CA LYS A 14 -1.92 1.52 30.32
C LYS A 14 -3.03 2.30 29.62
N GLU A 15 -3.03 3.61 29.81
CA GLU A 15 -4.06 4.47 29.23
C GLU A 15 -3.79 4.66 27.73
N GLY A 16 -2.53 4.80 27.33
CA GLY A 16 -2.14 4.84 25.92
C GLY A 16 -2.63 3.63 25.11
N LEU A 17 -2.55 2.41 25.68
CA LEU A 17 -3.08 1.21 25.02
C LEU A 17 -4.61 1.23 24.86
N ARG A 18 -5.35 1.84 25.79
CA ARG A 18 -6.81 1.97 25.68
C ARG A 18 -7.19 2.95 24.59
N TRP A 19 -6.54 4.11 24.54
CA TRP A 19 -6.76 5.10 23.48
C TRP A 19 -6.44 4.50 22.12
N LEU A 20 -5.29 3.82 21.98
CA LEU A 20 -4.92 3.14 20.75
C LEU A 20 -5.99 2.13 20.29
N ALA A 21 -6.59 1.39 21.24
CA ALA A 21 -7.67 0.46 20.93
C ALA A 21 -8.96 1.14 20.47
N TRP A 22 -9.13 2.45 20.70
CA TRP A 22 -10.29 3.25 20.28
C TRP A 22 -9.98 4.24 19.13
N ASP A 23 -8.73 4.37 18.69
CA ASP A 23 -8.33 5.30 17.62
C ASP A 23 -9.12 5.07 16.30
N PHE A 24 -9.69 3.89 16.08
CA PHE A 24 -10.55 3.61 14.92
C PHE A 24 -11.83 4.47 14.88
N TYR A 25 -12.28 5.00 16.02
CA TYR A 25 -13.43 5.92 16.06
C TYR A 25 -13.13 7.27 15.40
N ASP A 26 -11.87 7.68 15.32
CA ASP A 26 -11.47 8.88 14.56
C ASP A 26 -11.68 8.65 13.06
N VAL A 27 -11.33 7.45 12.58
CA VAL A 27 -11.52 7.05 11.17
C VAL A 27 -13.00 6.90 10.86
N LEU A 28 -13.79 6.32 11.77
CA LEU A 28 -15.26 6.26 11.65
C LEU A 28 -15.87 7.66 11.53
N SER A 29 -15.41 8.60 12.38
CA SER A 29 -15.91 9.98 12.37
C SER A 29 -15.56 10.68 11.06
N LEU A 30 -14.34 10.50 10.56
CA LEU A 30 -13.91 11.02 9.27
C LEU A 30 -14.71 10.39 8.10
N GLY A 31 -14.96 9.09 8.17
CA GLY A 31 -15.83 8.37 7.24
C GLY A 31 -17.24 8.93 7.20
N ALA A 32 -17.84 9.22 8.36
CA ALA A 32 -19.15 9.87 8.42
C ALA A 32 -19.13 11.28 7.81
N ILE A 33 -18.08 12.07 8.06
CA ILE A 33 -17.92 13.40 7.45
C ILE A 33 -17.85 13.30 5.92
N TYR A 34 -17.09 12.34 5.42
CA TYR A 34 -16.95 12.08 3.99
C TYR A 34 -18.27 11.59 3.38
N HIS A 35 -18.83 10.51 3.90
CA HIS A 35 -19.98 9.79 3.35
C HIS A 35 -21.24 10.66 3.28
N TYR A 36 -21.49 11.46 4.32
CA TYR A 36 -22.65 12.36 4.36
C TYR A 36 -22.36 13.75 3.79
N GLY A 37 -21.15 14.00 3.26
CA GLY A 37 -20.77 15.29 2.70
C GLY A 37 -20.85 16.44 3.71
N ILE A 38 -20.57 16.17 4.99
CA ILE A 38 -20.70 17.16 6.08
C ILE A 38 -19.74 18.33 5.84
N GLY A 39 -18.52 18.03 5.37
CA GLY A 39 -17.51 19.04 5.07
C GLY A 39 -17.93 20.02 3.97
N THR A 40 -18.66 19.57 2.95
CA THR A 40 -19.09 20.43 1.84
C THR A 40 -20.46 21.10 2.10
N SER A 41 -21.23 20.59 3.07
CA SER A 41 -22.57 21.08 3.42
C SER A 41 -22.56 22.33 4.31
N ILE A 42 -21.44 22.63 4.98
CA ILE A 42 -21.29 23.83 5.82
C ILE A 42 -20.95 25.02 4.91
N SER A 43 -21.96 25.82 4.55
CA SER A 43 -21.77 26.99 3.67
C SER A 43 -20.81 28.03 4.27
N LEU A 44 -19.79 28.42 3.50
CA LEU A 44 -18.88 29.53 3.84
C LEU A 44 -19.62 30.87 4.06
N VAL A 45 -20.83 31.03 3.50
CA VAL A 45 -21.65 32.24 3.68
C VAL A 45 -22.13 32.38 5.13
N SER A 46 -22.37 31.29 5.86
CA SER A 46 -22.72 31.35 7.29
C SER A 46 -21.53 31.79 8.16
N LEU A 47 -20.30 31.58 7.68
CA LEU A 47 -19.07 32.00 8.35
C LEU A 47 -18.77 33.48 8.14
N TRP A 48 -19.12 34.06 6.97
CA TRP A 48 -18.95 35.50 6.72
C TRP A 48 -19.93 36.39 7.54
N SER A 49 -21.07 35.85 7.97
CA SER A 49 -21.92 36.52 8.96
C SER A 49 -21.28 36.63 10.35
N ASN A 50 -20.20 35.89 10.64
CA ASN A 50 -19.47 35.96 11.91
C ASN A 50 -18.05 36.54 11.72
N LYS A 51 -17.96 37.87 11.84
CA LYS A 51 -16.72 38.67 11.83
C LYS A 51 -15.74 38.32 12.97
N ARG A 52 -15.08 37.16 12.97
CA ARG A 52 -14.12 36.80 14.05
C ARG A 52 -12.64 36.56 13.64
N ASN A 53 -12.28 36.44 12.36
CA ASN A 53 -10.94 35.91 12.02
C ASN A 53 -9.83 36.94 11.72
N PHE A 54 -10.10 38.26 11.66
CA PHE A 54 -9.07 39.26 11.27
C PHE A 54 -8.29 39.92 12.42
N TRP A 55 -8.58 39.62 13.68
CA TRP A 55 -8.00 40.34 14.82
C TRP A 55 -7.00 39.51 15.66
N ILE A 56 -7.00 38.18 15.52
CA ILE A 56 -6.08 37.25 16.23
C ILE A 56 -4.61 37.58 15.89
N ALA A 57 -4.31 37.92 14.64
CA ALA A 57 -2.95 38.30 14.22
C ALA A 57 -2.47 39.63 14.84
N LYS A 58 -3.37 40.53 15.26
CA LYS A 58 -3.01 41.80 15.92
C LYS A 58 -2.82 41.66 17.43
N ALA A 59 -3.31 40.58 18.04
CA ALA A 59 -3.25 40.37 19.48
C ALA A 59 -1.98 39.61 19.94
N PHE A 60 -1.22 39.04 19.02
CA PHE A 60 0.04 38.36 19.32
C PHE A 60 1.15 39.37 19.70
N PRO A 61 1.71 39.32 20.92
CA PRO A 61 2.82 40.18 21.29
C PRO A 61 4.12 39.68 20.66
N LEU A 62 4.67 40.41 19.68
CA LEU A 62 5.92 40.06 18.99
C LEU A 62 7.19 40.17 19.87
N GLN A 63 7.06 40.73 21.08
CA GLN A 63 8.19 41.10 21.94
C GLN A 63 8.36 40.19 23.17
N ARG A 64 7.46 39.21 23.38
CA ARG A 64 7.59 38.25 24.48
C ARG A 64 6.85 36.95 24.21
N THR A 65 7.28 35.88 24.87
CA THR A 65 6.55 34.62 24.93
C THR A 65 5.32 34.76 25.83
N VAL A 66 4.18 34.22 25.39
CA VAL A 66 2.92 34.08 26.14
C VAL A 66 2.49 32.62 26.11
N THR A 67 1.79 32.17 27.15
CA THR A 67 1.20 30.82 27.16
C THR A 67 -0.03 30.77 26.25
N PHE A 68 -0.43 29.57 25.85
CA PHE A 68 -1.61 29.37 25.00
C PHE A 68 -2.88 29.86 25.69
N GLU A 69 -3.07 29.55 26.98
CA GLU A 69 -4.24 30.02 27.75
C GLU A 69 -4.33 31.54 27.86
N GLU A 70 -3.21 32.23 28.09
CA GLU A 70 -3.18 33.70 28.15
C GLU A 70 -3.58 34.33 26.82
N ASN A 71 -3.16 33.72 25.71
CA ASN A 71 -3.47 34.21 24.38
C ASN A 71 -4.93 33.92 24.02
N ALA A 72 -5.43 32.73 24.35
CA ALA A 72 -6.82 32.31 24.15
C ALA A 72 -7.79 33.24 24.89
N GLN A 73 -7.54 33.55 26.17
CA GLN A 73 -8.36 34.51 26.93
C GLN A 73 -8.37 35.92 26.33
N LYS A 74 -7.20 36.42 25.93
CA LYS A 74 -7.08 37.76 25.34
C LYS A 74 -7.78 37.88 24.00
N VAL A 75 -7.76 36.80 23.21
CA VAL A 75 -8.43 36.78 21.92
C VAL A 75 -9.86 36.26 21.99
N GLY A 76 -10.46 36.17 23.18
CA GLY A 76 -11.81 35.65 23.36
C GLY A 76 -12.02 34.30 22.66
N LEU A 77 -10.94 33.50 22.55
CA LEU A 77 -10.99 32.14 22.06
C LEU A 77 -11.59 31.34 23.20
N ASP A 78 -12.89 31.09 23.11
CA ASP A 78 -13.46 30.04 23.94
C ASP A 78 -12.90 28.71 23.43
N VAL A 79 -12.09 28.06 24.27
CA VAL A 79 -11.55 26.73 23.98
C VAL A 79 -12.63 25.65 24.10
N ASN A 80 -13.81 26.01 24.62
CA ASN A 80 -15.01 25.19 24.61
C ASN A 80 -16.02 25.75 23.62
N GLU A 81 -15.86 25.33 22.37
CA GLU A 81 -16.93 25.19 21.39
C GLU A 81 -17.66 26.46 20.94
N VAL A 82 -18.13 26.38 19.71
CA VAL A 82 -19.06 27.35 19.13
C VAL A 82 -20.34 27.32 19.98
N GLU A 83 -21.10 28.41 20.00
CA GLU A 83 -22.37 28.46 20.74
C GLU A 83 -23.20 27.19 20.51
N PRO A 84 -23.90 26.65 21.54
CA PRO A 84 -24.73 25.47 21.38
C PRO A 84 -25.56 25.59 20.09
N GLU A 85 -25.53 24.55 19.25
CA GLU A 85 -26.21 24.47 17.94
C GLU A 85 -25.49 25.10 16.73
N VAL A 86 -24.27 25.65 16.89
CA VAL A 86 -23.49 26.18 15.76
C VAL A 86 -22.34 25.25 15.39
N VAL A 87 -22.26 24.82 14.13
CA VAL A 87 -21.13 24.03 13.60
C VAL A 87 -20.33 24.90 12.62
N ALA A 88 -19.01 24.97 12.79
CA ALA A 88 -18.11 25.75 11.96
C ALA A 88 -16.85 24.96 11.55
N HIS A 89 -16.27 25.30 10.40
CA HIS A 89 -15.03 24.69 9.95
C HIS A 89 -13.82 25.05 10.83
N THR A 90 -12.94 24.08 11.04
CA THR A 90 -11.54 24.31 11.41
C THR A 90 -10.69 24.43 10.14
N VAL A 91 -9.42 24.82 10.25
CA VAL A 91 -8.50 24.81 9.10
C VAL A 91 -8.43 23.42 8.46
N ALA A 92 -8.41 22.36 9.27
CA ALA A 92 -8.35 20.98 8.79
C ALA A 92 -9.65 20.56 8.08
N SER A 93 -10.82 20.81 8.65
CA SER A 93 -12.08 20.42 8.00
C SER A 93 -12.40 21.29 6.78
N LYS A 94 -11.85 22.50 6.68
CA LYS A 94 -11.95 23.36 5.49
C LYS A 94 -11.17 22.80 4.31
N MET A 95 -10.07 22.08 4.54
CA MET A 95 -9.34 21.40 3.46
C MET A 95 -10.22 20.38 2.72
N LEU A 96 -11.08 19.65 3.45
CA LEU A 96 -12.02 18.70 2.84
C LEU A 96 -13.05 19.39 1.92
N ALA A 97 -13.37 20.66 2.18
CA ALA A 97 -14.33 21.42 1.39
C ALA A 97 -13.69 22.13 0.18
N GLU A 98 -12.42 22.51 0.28
CA GLU A 98 -11.75 23.38 -0.70
C GLU A 98 -10.70 22.65 -1.56
N ASP A 99 -10.21 21.49 -1.13
CA ASP A 99 -9.21 20.70 -1.83
C ASP A 99 -9.81 19.34 -2.23
N GLN A 100 -10.20 19.23 -3.51
CA GLN A 100 -10.78 18.00 -4.05
C GLN A 100 -9.82 16.81 -3.95
N SER A 101 -8.52 17.03 -4.17
CA SER A 101 -7.54 15.95 -4.06
C SER A 101 -7.43 15.41 -2.64
N MET A 102 -7.55 16.28 -1.64
CA MET A 102 -7.63 15.86 -0.24
C MET A 102 -8.93 15.11 0.06
N MET A 103 -10.06 15.59 -0.46
CA MET A 103 -11.36 14.91 -0.30
C MET A 103 -11.36 13.51 -0.92
N ASP A 104 -10.85 13.39 -2.15
CA ASP A 104 -10.73 12.11 -2.86
C ASP A 104 -9.79 11.16 -2.10
N TRP A 105 -8.65 11.66 -1.62
CA TRP A 105 -7.70 10.88 -0.84
C TRP A 105 -8.32 10.38 0.47
N VAL A 106 -9.07 11.23 1.20
CA VAL A 106 -9.81 10.83 2.39
C VAL A 106 -10.84 9.76 2.05
N GLY A 107 -11.57 9.92 0.94
CA GLY A 107 -12.53 8.93 0.45
C GLY A 107 -11.91 7.56 0.26
N VAL A 108 -10.79 7.48 -0.46
CA VAL A 108 -10.02 6.23 -0.63
C VAL A 108 -9.62 5.66 0.72
N CYS A 109 -9.14 6.48 1.65
CA CYS A 109 -8.73 6.01 2.96
C CYS A 109 -9.88 5.40 3.78
N VAL A 110 -11.05 6.04 3.81
CA VAL A 110 -12.16 5.65 4.70
C VAL A 110 -13.13 4.63 4.07
N GLU A 111 -13.30 4.63 2.75
CA GLU A 111 -14.23 3.71 2.06
C GLU A 111 -13.53 2.45 1.50
N GLU A 112 -12.22 2.52 1.19
CA GLU A 112 -11.52 1.41 0.54
C GLU A 112 -10.41 0.82 1.43
N VAL A 113 -9.47 1.65 1.88
CA VAL A 113 -8.29 1.20 2.61
C VAL A 113 -8.64 0.72 4.01
N TRP A 114 -9.46 1.47 4.76
CA TRP A 114 -9.80 1.10 6.13
C TRP A 114 -10.58 -0.23 6.21
N PRO A 115 -11.66 -0.46 5.44
CA PRO A 115 -12.31 -1.77 5.40
C PRO A 115 -11.33 -2.90 5.03
N GLY A 116 -10.41 -2.68 4.09
CA GLY A 116 -9.37 -3.64 3.75
C GLY A 116 -8.41 -3.93 4.91
N ALA A 117 -7.98 -2.89 5.63
CA ALA A 117 -7.11 -3.01 6.79
C ALA A 117 -7.74 -3.87 7.90
N GLU A 118 -9.03 -3.69 8.19
CA GLU A 118 -9.75 -4.48 9.20
C GLU A 118 -9.77 -5.99 8.88
N ARG A 119 -9.80 -6.33 7.58
CA ARG A 119 -9.85 -7.72 7.10
C ARG A 119 -8.46 -8.32 6.86
N THR A 120 -7.38 -7.55 7.06
CA THR A 120 -6.01 -8.00 6.74
C THR A 120 -5.56 -9.18 7.60
N ILE A 121 -5.84 -9.19 8.91
CA ILE A 121 -5.49 -10.34 9.76
C ILE A 121 -6.24 -11.60 9.34
N GLU A 122 -7.50 -11.47 8.92
CA GLU A 122 -8.27 -12.60 8.39
C GLU A 122 -7.67 -13.13 7.09
N ALA A 123 -7.28 -12.25 6.16
CA ALA A 123 -6.59 -12.61 4.93
C ALA A 123 -5.28 -13.34 5.22
N LEU A 124 -4.43 -12.82 6.12
CA LEU A 124 -3.16 -13.45 6.50
C LEU A 124 -3.35 -14.78 7.23
N THR A 125 -4.45 -14.95 7.97
CA THR A 125 -4.77 -16.24 8.61
C THR A 125 -5.12 -17.30 7.57
N GLN A 126 -5.87 -16.92 6.53
CA GLN A 126 -6.24 -17.83 5.44
C GLN A 126 -5.09 -18.07 4.46
N TYR A 127 -4.28 -17.04 4.21
CA TYR A 127 -3.21 -17.01 3.21
C TYR A 127 -1.91 -16.45 3.81
N PRO A 128 -1.17 -17.22 4.63
CA PRO A 128 -0.01 -16.72 5.37
C PRO A 128 1.17 -16.27 4.51
N SER A 129 1.23 -16.68 3.24
CA SER A 129 2.30 -16.29 2.33
C SER A 129 2.17 -14.86 1.81
N ALA A 130 0.97 -14.26 1.90
CA ALA A 130 0.68 -12.89 1.45
C ALA A 130 1.33 -12.56 0.08
N SER A 131 1.15 -13.43 -0.90
CA SER A 131 1.84 -13.32 -2.21
C SER A 131 0.89 -13.07 -3.39
N GLU A 132 -0.42 -13.14 -3.15
CA GLU A 132 -1.44 -13.06 -4.20
C GLU A 132 -2.29 -11.81 -4.09
N LEU A 133 -2.42 -11.08 -5.19
CA LEU A 133 -3.21 -9.84 -5.27
C LEU A 133 -4.71 -10.07 -4.97
N THR A 134 -5.22 -11.28 -5.20
CA THR A 134 -6.64 -11.62 -4.98
C THR A 134 -6.94 -12.14 -3.57
N GLN A 135 -5.94 -12.19 -2.70
CA GLN A 135 -6.00 -12.78 -1.35
C GLN A 135 -5.71 -11.75 -0.27
N THR A 136 -6.13 -10.51 -0.48
CA THR A 136 -5.83 -9.37 0.38
C THR A 136 -6.99 -9.04 1.31
N GLY A 137 -6.72 -8.24 2.35
CA GLY A 137 -7.78 -7.68 3.20
C GLY A 137 -8.77 -6.85 2.38
N PHE A 138 -8.27 -6.07 1.42
CA PHE A 138 -9.10 -5.35 0.46
C PHE A 138 -10.04 -6.27 -0.32
N CYS A 139 -9.55 -7.39 -0.87
CA CYS A 139 -10.39 -8.33 -1.62
C CYS A 139 -11.50 -8.95 -0.75
N LEU A 140 -11.19 -9.27 0.51
CA LEU A 140 -12.18 -9.76 1.47
C LEU A 140 -13.23 -8.70 1.81
N ALA A 141 -12.82 -7.45 1.98
CA ALA A 141 -13.73 -6.34 2.30
C ALA A 141 -14.68 -6.01 1.13
N ASN A 142 -14.18 -6.10 -0.11
CA ASN A 142 -14.89 -5.68 -1.32
C ASN A 142 -15.53 -6.83 -2.11
N GLY A 143 -15.36 -8.09 -1.67
CA GLY A 143 -15.89 -9.25 -2.37
C GLY A 143 -15.25 -9.49 -3.76
N THR A 144 -14.00 -9.05 -3.94
CA THR A 144 -13.24 -9.18 -5.20
C THR A 144 -12.26 -10.34 -5.18
N THR A 145 -12.55 -11.37 -4.39
CA THR A 145 -11.75 -12.60 -4.37
C THR A 145 -12.00 -13.44 -5.63
N ASN A 146 -11.00 -14.23 -6.02
CA ASN A 146 -11.10 -15.18 -7.14
C ASN A 146 -11.88 -16.47 -6.78
N SER A 147 -12.59 -16.49 -5.65
CA SER A 147 -13.33 -17.64 -5.12
C SER A 147 -14.85 -17.47 -5.17
N GLY A 148 -15.34 -16.38 -5.75
CA GLY A 148 -16.77 -16.11 -5.90
C GLY A 148 -17.46 -16.99 -6.95
N LYS A 149 -18.80 -17.09 -6.84
CA LYS A 149 -19.65 -17.74 -7.84
C LYS A 149 -19.43 -17.12 -9.22
N GLY A 150 -19.14 -17.93 -10.23
CA GLY A 150 -18.80 -17.51 -11.59
C GLY A 150 -17.31 -17.50 -11.90
N TYR A 151 -16.43 -17.71 -10.91
CA TYR A 151 -14.97 -17.83 -11.08
C TYR A 151 -14.46 -19.27 -10.94
N GLU A 152 -15.36 -20.26 -10.91
CA GLU A 152 -14.99 -21.67 -10.79
C GLU A 152 -14.12 -22.11 -11.98
N VAL A 153 -12.99 -22.76 -11.69
CA VAL A 153 -12.03 -23.25 -12.70
C VAL A 153 -12.71 -24.15 -13.74
N SER A 154 -13.77 -24.88 -13.38
CA SER A 154 -14.56 -25.70 -14.29
C SER A 154 -15.06 -24.92 -15.52
N HIS A 155 -15.38 -23.64 -15.38
CA HIS A 155 -15.78 -22.82 -16.53
C HIS A 155 -14.71 -22.78 -17.62
N LEU A 156 -13.42 -22.74 -17.27
CA LEU A 156 -12.32 -22.81 -18.23
C LEU A 156 -12.06 -24.23 -18.73
N ILE A 157 -12.04 -25.21 -17.81
CA ILE A 157 -11.64 -26.58 -18.15
C ILE A 157 -12.69 -27.31 -18.98
N ASP A 158 -13.98 -27.06 -18.73
CA ASP A 158 -15.08 -27.78 -19.39
C ASP A 158 -15.45 -27.19 -20.76
N ASN A 159 -15.04 -25.96 -21.06
CA ASN A 159 -15.54 -25.20 -22.22
C ASN A 159 -14.48 -24.89 -23.28
N TYR A 160 -13.32 -25.57 -23.24
CA TYR A 160 -12.29 -25.48 -24.26
C TYR A 160 -11.76 -26.87 -24.63
N ASP A 161 -11.37 -27.06 -25.89
CA ASP A 161 -10.91 -28.36 -26.40
C ASP A 161 -9.44 -28.64 -26.02
N TRP A 162 -9.21 -28.83 -24.72
CA TRP A 162 -7.91 -29.24 -24.18
C TRP A 162 -7.48 -30.64 -24.65
N ALA A 163 -8.45 -31.48 -25.06
CA ALA A 163 -8.19 -32.84 -25.53
C ALA A 163 -7.37 -32.86 -26.83
N SER A 164 -7.60 -31.90 -27.72
CA SER A 164 -6.81 -31.74 -28.96
C SER A 164 -5.30 -31.51 -28.72
N PHE A 165 -4.96 -30.79 -27.65
CA PHE A 165 -3.56 -30.57 -27.23
C PHE A 165 -3.02 -31.81 -26.50
N ASN A 166 -3.85 -32.48 -25.71
CA ASN A 166 -3.48 -33.69 -25.00
C ASN A 166 -3.14 -34.84 -25.97
N SER A 167 -3.83 -34.97 -27.10
CA SER A 167 -3.55 -36.04 -28.09
C SER A 167 -2.16 -35.94 -28.73
N HIS A 168 -1.54 -34.75 -28.68
CA HIS A 168 -0.22 -34.50 -29.26
C HIS A 168 0.84 -34.11 -28.21
N SER A 169 0.56 -34.35 -26.92
CA SER A 169 1.44 -33.99 -25.80
C SER A 169 1.85 -32.51 -25.78
N GLY A 170 0.87 -31.63 -26.01
CA GLY A 170 1.05 -30.17 -26.06
C GLY A 170 1.60 -29.58 -24.75
N THR A 171 2.28 -28.44 -24.87
CA THR A 171 2.78 -27.67 -23.74
C THR A 171 1.94 -26.41 -23.54
N ILE A 172 1.43 -26.19 -22.33
CA ILE A 172 0.69 -24.98 -21.94
C ILE A 172 1.57 -24.16 -21.00
N VAL A 173 1.60 -22.84 -21.23
CA VAL A 173 2.27 -21.89 -20.35
C VAL A 173 1.21 -20.97 -19.77
N ASP A 174 1.05 -21.03 -18.45
CA ASP A 174 0.08 -20.27 -17.66
C ASP A 174 0.76 -19.04 -17.07
N LEU A 175 0.53 -17.87 -17.70
CA LEU A 175 1.15 -16.59 -17.34
C LEU A 175 0.33 -15.89 -16.26
N GLY A 176 0.94 -15.58 -15.12
CA GLY A 176 0.20 -15.14 -13.94
C GLY A 176 -0.61 -16.28 -13.31
N GLY A 177 -0.10 -17.51 -13.42
CA GLY A 177 -0.82 -18.71 -13.01
C GLY A 177 -0.88 -18.93 -11.50
N SER A 178 -0.32 -18.03 -10.68
CA SER A 178 -0.30 -18.09 -9.23
C SER A 178 0.36 -19.40 -8.75
N HIS A 179 -0.28 -20.12 -7.83
CA HIS A 179 0.13 -21.46 -7.37
C HIS A 179 -0.32 -22.58 -8.31
N GLY A 180 -0.78 -22.25 -9.53
CA GLY A 180 -1.03 -23.21 -10.60
C GLY A 180 -2.39 -23.91 -10.55
N PHE A 181 -3.41 -23.31 -9.92
CA PHE A 181 -4.73 -23.94 -9.73
C PHE A 181 -5.34 -24.50 -11.04
N VAL A 182 -5.24 -23.73 -12.13
CA VAL A 182 -5.69 -24.15 -13.47
C VAL A 182 -4.84 -25.31 -14.00
N CYS A 183 -3.52 -25.20 -13.95
CA CYS A 183 -2.60 -26.26 -14.37
C CYS A 183 -2.81 -27.56 -13.59
N ILE A 184 -3.03 -27.50 -12.28
CA ILE A 184 -3.31 -28.67 -11.44
C ILE A 184 -4.57 -29.39 -11.93
N GLU A 185 -5.65 -28.66 -12.23
CA GLU A 185 -6.90 -29.25 -12.69
C GLU A 185 -6.80 -29.80 -14.12
N LEU A 186 -6.11 -29.10 -15.02
CA LEU A 186 -5.77 -29.62 -16.36
C LEU A 186 -4.96 -30.91 -16.25
N ALA A 187 -3.96 -30.94 -15.37
CA ALA A 187 -3.12 -32.10 -15.19
C ALA A 187 -3.94 -33.31 -14.72
N ARG A 188 -4.92 -33.13 -13.82
CA ARG A 188 -5.77 -34.22 -13.33
C ARG A 188 -6.61 -34.86 -14.44
N ARG A 189 -7.06 -34.07 -15.44
CA ARG A 189 -7.94 -34.55 -16.52
C ARG A 189 -7.20 -35.02 -17.77
N PHE A 190 -6.04 -34.43 -18.06
CA PHE A 190 -5.30 -34.65 -19.31
C PHE A 190 -3.88 -35.12 -19.01
N SER A 191 -3.63 -36.42 -19.15
CA SER A 191 -2.40 -37.07 -18.71
C SER A 191 -1.14 -36.71 -19.50
N ASN A 192 -1.29 -36.28 -20.75
CA ASN A 192 -0.18 -36.08 -21.68
C ASN A 192 0.23 -34.61 -21.83
N LEU A 193 -0.50 -33.67 -21.20
CA LEU A 193 -0.12 -32.27 -21.21
C LEU A 193 1.13 -32.01 -20.38
N LYS A 194 1.99 -31.14 -20.90
CA LYS A 194 3.09 -30.50 -20.16
C LYS A 194 2.65 -29.09 -19.79
N LEU A 195 2.84 -28.70 -18.55
CA LEU A 195 2.29 -27.46 -18.02
C LEU A 195 3.41 -26.66 -17.37
N ILE A 196 3.46 -25.36 -17.66
CA ILE A 196 4.42 -24.44 -17.07
C ILE A 196 3.62 -23.33 -16.42
N VAL A 197 3.77 -23.15 -15.11
CA VAL A 197 3.19 -22.01 -14.38
C VAL A 197 4.25 -20.92 -14.30
N GLN A 198 3.92 -19.72 -14.77
CA GLN A 198 4.79 -18.55 -14.68
C GLN A 198 4.17 -17.48 -13.79
N ASP A 199 4.87 -17.09 -12.73
CA ASP A 199 4.43 -16.02 -11.82
C ASP A 199 5.61 -15.32 -11.16
N LEU A 200 5.37 -14.28 -10.37
CA LEU A 200 6.39 -13.60 -9.59
C LEU A 200 7.21 -14.60 -8.76
N SER A 201 8.49 -14.28 -8.55
CA SER A 201 9.41 -15.21 -7.88
C SER A 201 8.94 -15.57 -6.46
N ILE A 202 8.34 -14.62 -5.75
CA ILE A 202 7.78 -14.84 -4.41
C ILE A 202 6.60 -15.84 -4.46
N THR A 203 5.71 -15.70 -5.43
CA THR A 203 4.55 -16.58 -5.64
C THR A 203 4.98 -18.00 -5.98
N ILE A 204 5.96 -18.14 -6.87
CA ILE A 204 6.53 -19.42 -7.26
C ILE A 204 7.25 -20.08 -6.08
N ALA A 205 7.99 -19.31 -5.29
CA ALA A 205 8.71 -19.81 -4.11
C ALA A 205 7.78 -20.28 -2.98
N THR A 206 6.58 -19.70 -2.87
CA THR A 206 5.58 -20.06 -1.85
C THR A 206 4.58 -21.12 -2.32
N ALA A 207 4.72 -21.61 -3.56
CA ALA A 207 3.83 -22.62 -4.10
C ALA A 207 3.87 -23.93 -3.28
N PRO A 208 2.70 -24.51 -2.93
CA PRO A 208 2.65 -25.75 -2.19
C PRO A 208 3.25 -26.90 -3.00
N ALA A 209 3.83 -27.87 -2.30
CA ALA A 209 4.38 -29.06 -2.94
C ALA A 209 3.29 -29.85 -3.66
N LEU A 210 3.56 -30.24 -4.91
CA LEU A 210 2.67 -31.06 -5.72
C LEU A 210 2.92 -32.54 -5.49
N ASP A 211 1.87 -33.36 -5.62
CA ASP A 211 1.98 -34.81 -5.65
C ASP A 211 2.94 -35.27 -6.78
N ALA A 212 3.63 -36.40 -6.57
CA ALA A 212 4.64 -36.90 -7.50
C ALA A 212 4.16 -37.10 -8.96
N SER A 213 2.87 -37.43 -9.14
CA SER A 213 2.26 -37.60 -10.48
C SER A 213 1.97 -36.27 -11.20
N LEU A 214 1.88 -35.17 -10.45
CA LEU A 214 1.64 -33.83 -10.96
C LEU A 214 2.95 -33.05 -11.13
N SER A 215 3.90 -33.21 -10.21
CA SER A 215 5.20 -32.53 -10.24
C SER A 215 6.09 -32.91 -11.44
N THR A 216 5.85 -34.08 -12.04
CA THR A 216 6.51 -34.48 -13.30
C THR A 216 5.98 -33.75 -14.53
N ARG A 217 4.81 -33.12 -14.43
CA ARG A 217 4.11 -32.47 -15.56
C ARG A 217 3.93 -30.98 -15.41
N ILE A 218 3.94 -30.47 -14.17
CA ILE A 218 3.84 -29.04 -13.86
C ILE A 218 5.21 -28.53 -13.46
N MET A 219 5.69 -27.53 -14.21
CA MET A 219 6.94 -26.83 -13.94
C MET A 219 6.65 -25.40 -13.55
N ASN A 220 6.98 -25.03 -12.32
CA ASN A 220 6.91 -23.65 -11.87
C ASN A 220 8.16 -22.90 -12.37
N LYS A 221 7.96 -21.73 -12.97
CA LYS A 221 9.00 -20.83 -13.45
C LYS A 221 8.71 -19.42 -12.98
N CYS A 222 9.74 -18.71 -12.53
CA CYS A 222 9.59 -17.29 -12.26
C CYS A 222 9.35 -16.53 -13.57
N ALA A 223 8.30 -15.70 -13.61
CA ALA A 223 8.17 -14.62 -14.55
C ALA A 223 9.37 -13.68 -14.38
N ALA A 224 9.91 -13.20 -15.50
CA ALA A 224 11.03 -12.27 -15.49
C ALA A 224 10.68 -11.03 -14.64
N ASN A 225 11.44 -10.79 -13.56
CA ASN A 225 11.33 -9.56 -12.78
C ASN A 225 11.48 -8.33 -13.71
N MET A 226 10.90 -7.18 -13.34
CA MET A 226 10.92 -5.97 -14.18
C MET A 226 12.30 -5.64 -14.79
N PRO A 227 13.45 -5.78 -14.08
CA PRO A 227 14.77 -5.58 -14.70
C PRO A 227 15.08 -6.57 -15.83
N CYS A 228 14.69 -7.85 -15.69
CA CYS A 228 14.87 -8.87 -16.72
C CYS A 228 14.12 -8.55 -18.02
N GLN A 229 12.97 -7.88 -17.94
CA GLN A 229 12.20 -7.47 -19.12
C GLN A 229 12.89 -6.34 -19.90
N HIS A 230 13.68 -5.51 -19.23
CA HIS A 230 14.38 -4.37 -19.85
C HIS A 230 15.76 -4.74 -20.43
N LYS A 231 16.27 -5.95 -20.16
CA LYS A 231 17.55 -6.44 -20.72
C LYS A 231 17.62 -6.33 -22.24
N PRO A 232 16.64 -6.84 -23.02
CA PRO A 232 16.81 -6.96 -24.48
C PRO A 232 16.84 -5.61 -25.20
N ALA A 233 16.36 -4.54 -24.55
CA ALA A 233 16.27 -3.20 -25.12
C ALA A 233 17.41 -2.26 -24.67
N SER A 234 18.21 -2.64 -23.67
CA SER A 234 19.14 -1.73 -23.00
C SER A 234 20.52 -1.73 -23.66
N LYS A 235 21.02 -0.53 -24.01
CA LYS A 235 22.42 -0.33 -24.46
C LYS A 235 23.36 -0.31 -23.26
N LYS A 236 24.58 -0.85 -23.40
CA LYS A 236 25.61 -0.77 -22.35
C LYS A 236 25.79 0.69 -21.90
N GLY A 237 25.77 0.92 -20.59
CA GLY A 237 25.79 2.25 -19.95
C GLY A 237 24.41 2.87 -19.73
N ALA A 238 23.32 2.26 -20.21
CA ALA A 238 21.96 2.73 -19.92
C ALA A 238 21.67 2.65 -18.41
N ARG A 239 20.97 3.65 -17.89
CA ARG A 239 20.60 3.74 -16.46
C ARG A 239 19.12 3.50 -16.29
N VAL A 240 18.78 2.75 -15.26
CA VAL A 240 17.42 2.61 -14.74
C VAL A 240 17.36 3.45 -13.49
N LEU A 241 16.45 4.41 -13.48
CA LEU A 241 16.15 5.25 -12.33
C LEU A 241 14.73 4.96 -11.88
N ILE A 242 14.57 4.56 -10.63
CA ILE A 242 13.29 4.28 -10.00
C ILE A 242 13.06 5.33 -8.91
N ASP A 243 11.88 5.95 -8.92
CA ASP A 243 11.42 6.88 -7.89
C ASP A 243 10.37 6.15 -7.04
N ASP A 244 10.78 5.70 -5.85
CA ASP A 244 9.94 4.86 -4.99
C ASP A 244 10.21 5.11 -3.49
N TYR A 245 9.32 4.63 -2.62
CA TYR A 245 9.68 4.53 -1.21
C TYR A 245 10.83 3.54 -1.04
N CYS A 246 11.77 3.90 -0.17
CA CYS A 246 12.82 2.99 0.24
C CYS A 246 12.80 2.94 1.76
N LEU A 247 12.53 1.75 2.29
CA LEU A 247 12.46 1.56 3.74
C LEU A 247 13.80 1.90 4.38
N PRO A 248 13.77 2.57 5.55
CA PRO A 248 14.98 2.96 6.24
C PRO A 248 15.68 1.72 6.81
N GLU A 249 17.00 1.61 6.60
CA GLU A 249 17.81 0.64 7.32
C GLU A 249 17.86 0.97 8.81
N ALA A 250 17.92 -0.07 9.63
CA ALA A 250 18.09 0.08 11.07
C ALA A 250 19.36 0.89 11.38
N GLY A 251 19.22 1.95 12.19
CA GLY A 251 20.33 2.79 12.62
C GLY A 251 20.70 3.96 11.70
N LYS A 252 20.09 4.08 10.50
CA LYS A 252 20.21 5.31 9.69
C LYS A 252 19.29 6.42 10.25
N TYR A 253 19.75 7.67 10.18
CA TYR A 253 19.02 8.83 10.73
C TYR A 253 17.81 9.21 9.88
N TYR A 254 16.63 8.83 10.33
CA TYR A 254 15.34 9.30 9.81
C TYR A 254 14.52 9.90 10.95
N THR A 255 13.67 10.89 10.65
CA THR A 255 12.73 11.37 11.67
C THR A 255 11.64 10.32 11.90
N ALA A 256 11.14 10.17 13.13
CA ALA A 256 10.05 9.22 13.39
C ALA A 256 8.76 9.51 12.59
N VAL A 257 8.53 10.73 12.12
CA VAL A 257 7.41 11.06 11.22
C VAL A 257 7.61 10.43 9.85
N GLU A 258 8.83 10.49 9.30
CA GLU A 258 9.16 9.86 8.02
C GLU A 258 9.10 8.34 8.14
N VAL A 259 9.64 7.78 9.22
CA VAL A 259 9.57 6.33 9.48
C VAL A 259 8.12 5.89 9.58
N LYS A 260 7.28 6.63 10.32
CA LYS A 260 5.85 6.34 10.42
C LYS A 260 5.18 6.38 9.05
N ALA A 261 5.41 7.41 8.24
CA ALA A 261 4.82 7.52 6.91
C ALA A 261 5.19 6.34 5.99
N MET A 262 6.48 5.98 5.94
CA MET A 262 6.96 4.86 5.11
C MET A 262 6.39 3.52 5.57
N ARG A 263 6.35 3.26 6.89
CA ARG A 263 5.77 2.03 7.44
C ARG A 263 4.25 1.97 7.31
N THR A 264 3.56 3.11 7.38
CA THR A 264 2.12 3.17 7.09
C THR A 264 1.86 2.86 5.62
N MET A 265 2.71 3.33 4.69
CA MET A 265 2.58 2.95 3.28
C MET A 265 2.81 1.45 3.09
N ASP A 266 3.85 0.87 3.70
CA ASP A 266 4.13 -0.57 3.65
C ASP A 266 2.93 -1.42 4.13
N LEU A 267 2.30 -1.04 5.24
CA LEU A 267 1.07 -1.69 5.70
C LEU A 267 -0.11 -1.51 4.74
N ASN A 268 -0.23 -0.34 4.11
CA ASN A 268 -1.25 -0.10 3.09
C ASN A 268 -1.04 -1.03 1.87
N MET A 269 0.20 -1.13 1.39
CA MET A 269 0.58 -2.04 0.30
C MET A 269 0.28 -3.49 0.63
N LEU A 270 0.54 -3.93 1.87
CA LEU A 270 0.18 -5.27 2.33
C LEU A 270 -1.33 -5.47 2.32
N SER A 271 -2.07 -4.59 2.99
CA SER A 271 -3.53 -4.74 3.16
C SER A 271 -4.31 -4.71 1.84
N THR A 272 -3.80 -3.96 0.86
CA THR A 272 -4.48 -3.73 -0.42
C THR A 272 -4.02 -4.70 -1.49
N LEU A 273 -2.72 -5.00 -1.56
CA LEU A 273 -2.09 -5.67 -2.70
C LEU A 273 -1.21 -6.87 -2.31
N ASN A 274 -1.09 -7.23 -1.03
CA ASN A 274 -0.11 -8.21 -0.57
C ASN A 274 1.32 -7.86 -1.06
N ALA A 275 1.57 -6.56 -1.19
CA ALA A 275 2.86 -6.02 -1.62
C ALA A 275 3.60 -5.44 -0.41
N GLN A 276 4.89 -5.18 -0.60
CA GLN A 276 5.75 -4.58 0.42
C GLN A 276 6.61 -3.48 -0.21
N GLU A 277 6.98 -2.51 0.61
CA GLU A 277 8.03 -1.57 0.29
C GLU A 277 9.40 -2.24 0.45
N ARG A 278 10.38 -1.82 -0.36
CA ARG A 278 11.73 -2.41 -0.35
C ARG A 278 12.73 -1.53 0.40
N GLY A 279 13.64 -2.16 1.13
CA GLY A 279 14.86 -1.51 1.63
C GLY A 279 15.96 -1.47 0.56
N GLU A 280 17.04 -0.73 0.86
CA GLU A 280 18.20 -0.61 -0.04
C GLU A 280 18.85 -1.98 -0.33
N SER A 281 18.93 -2.86 0.67
CA SER A 281 19.41 -4.24 0.51
C SER A 281 18.55 -5.08 -0.43
N ASP A 282 17.23 -4.90 -0.37
CA ASP A 282 16.30 -5.65 -1.22
C ASP A 282 16.42 -5.20 -2.68
N TRP A 283 16.69 -3.91 -2.90
CA TRP A 283 16.99 -3.36 -4.22
C TRP A 283 18.33 -3.86 -4.77
N ASP A 284 19.36 -3.91 -3.93
CA ASP A 284 20.66 -4.48 -4.30
C ASP A 284 20.54 -5.95 -4.70
N GLU A 285 19.82 -6.75 -3.91
CA GLU A 285 19.54 -8.15 -4.25
C GLU A 285 18.74 -8.28 -5.55
N LEU A 286 17.71 -7.45 -5.74
CA LEU A 286 16.87 -7.48 -6.93
C LEU A 286 17.66 -7.20 -8.21
N PHE A 287 18.52 -6.17 -8.22
CA PHE A 287 19.34 -5.85 -9.39
C PHE A 287 20.56 -6.76 -9.52
N GLY A 288 21.19 -7.13 -8.40
CA GLY A 288 22.34 -8.05 -8.35
C GLY A 288 21.99 -9.47 -8.78
N GLY A 289 20.74 -9.91 -8.57
CA GLY A 289 20.21 -11.18 -9.07
C GLY A 289 20.06 -11.24 -10.59
N VAL A 290 20.30 -10.14 -11.31
CA VAL A 290 20.07 -10.02 -12.75
C VAL A 290 21.40 -9.76 -13.49
N LYS A 291 21.96 -10.82 -14.11
CA LYS A 291 23.22 -10.71 -14.91
C LYS A 291 23.15 -9.52 -15.87
N GLY A 292 24.20 -8.70 -15.86
CA GLY A 292 24.34 -7.52 -16.70
C GLY A 292 23.85 -6.20 -16.08
N PHE A 293 23.12 -6.23 -14.96
CA PHE A 293 22.88 -5.02 -14.16
C PHE A 293 23.87 -4.88 -13.01
N ARG A 294 24.21 -3.64 -12.69
CA ARG A 294 24.89 -3.29 -11.45
C ARG A 294 24.09 -2.23 -10.70
N PHE A 295 23.79 -2.51 -9.44
CA PHE A 295 23.15 -1.56 -8.55
C PHE A 295 24.11 -0.41 -8.21
N LEU A 296 23.63 0.84 -8.27
CA LEU A 296 24.42 2.04 -7.97
C LEU A 296 24.12 2.62 -6.59
N GLY A 297 23.04 2.17 -5.94
CA GLY A 297 22.63 2.60 -4.60
C GLY A 297 21.32 3.38 -4.58
N VAL A 298 20.94 3.80 -3.37
CA VAL A 298 19.77 4.66 -3.14
C VAL A 298 20.21 6.05 -2.70
N LYS A 299 19.62 7.08 -3.31
CA LYS A 299 19.79 8.47 -2.88
C LYS A 299 18.44 9.07 -2.53
N ARG A 300 18.34 9.67 -1.34
CA ARG A 300 17.17 10.44 -0.94
C ARG A 300 17.48 11.94 -0.96
N PRO A 301 16.87 12.72 -1.88
CA PRO A 301 17.03 14.17 -1.88
C PRO A 301 16.51 14.81 -0.59
N VAL A 302 17.21 15.85 -0.09
CA VAL A 302 16.79 16.59 1.11
C VAL A 302 15.39 17.17 0.89
N GLY A 303 14.47 16.89 1.81
CA GLY A 303 13.08 17.35 1.74
C GLY A 303 12.15 16.47 0.89
N CYS A 304 12.67 15.46 0.19
CA CYS A 304 11.85 14.50 -0.56
C CYS A 304 11.42 13.32 0.33
N ARG A 305 10.18 12.83 0.16
CA ARG A 305 9.70 11.59 0.79
C ARG A 305 10.11 10.34 0.00
N MET A 306 10.25 10.48 -1.32
CA MET A 306 10.66 9.42 -2.23
C MET A 306 12.19 9.30 -2.31
N SER A 307 12.65 8.12 -2.73
CA SER A 307 14.05 7.80 -2.94
C SER A 307 14.33 7.53 -4.41
N LEU A 308 15.51 7.91 -4.86
CA LEU A 308 16.04 7.62 -6.18
C LEU A 308 16.89 6.35 -6.09
N ILE A 309 16.36 5.25 -6.60
CA ILE A 309 17.05 3.96 -6.70
C ILE A 309 17.64 3.86 -8.10
N GLU A 310 18.96 3.63 -8.19
CA GLU A 310 19.66 3.67 -9.47
C GLU A 310 20.39 2.36 -9.76
N ALA A 311 20.29 1.90 -11.01
CA ALA A 311 21.08 0.78 -11.54
C ALA A 311 21.57 1.10 -12.95
N VAL A 312 22.67 0.47 -13.36
CA VAL A 312 23.23 0.60 -14.71
C VAL A 312 23.28 -0.76 -15.40
N TRP A 313 22.95 -0.78 -16.69
CA TRP A 313 23.13 -1.93 -17.55
C TRP A 313 24.57 -1.94 -18.09
N GLU A 314 25.36 -2.93 -17.71
CA GLU A 314 26.74 -3.12 -18.14
C GLU A 314 26.88 -4.09 -19.32
N GLY A 315 25.78 -4.74 -19.71
CA GLY A 315 25.75 -5.81 -20.69
C GLY A 315 26.14 -7.15 -20.08
N GLU A 316 25.77 -8.24 -20.73
CA GLU A 316 26.29 -9.56 -20.40
C GLU A 316 27.60 -9.70 -21.20
N GLU A 317 28.74 -9.91 -20.54
CA GLU A 317 29.95 -10.32 -21.26
C GLU A 317 29.60 -11.55 -22.10
N SER A 318 29.84 -11.48 -23.40
CA SER A 318 29.73 -12.63 -24.28
C SER A 318 30.78 -13.62 -23.79
N ASP A 319 30.31 -14.78 -23.32
CA ASP A 319 31.17 -15.94 -23.14
C ASP A 319 31.70 -16.33 -24.55
N GLU A 320 32.82 -15.74 -24.96
CA GLU A 320 33.65 -16.20 -26.09
C GLU A 320 34.45 -17.44 -25.68
#